data_AF-A0A564S7F7-F1
#
_entry.id   AF-A0A564S7F7-F1
#
_cell.length_a   1.000
_cell.length_b   1.000
_cell.length_c   1.000
_cell.angle_alpha   90.00
_cell.angle_beta   90.00
_cell.angle_gamma   90.00
#
_symmetry.space_group_name_H-M   'P 1'
#
loop_
_entity.id
_entity.type
_entity.pdbx_description
1 polymer ?
#
loop_
_entity_poly.entity_id
_entity_poly.type
_entity_poly.pdbx_seq_one_letter_code
_entity_poly.pdbx_strand_id
1 'polypeptide(L)'
;MTKTKIVKPSQLKYLGFGFWKSPQGWKSRPHQDSVQSFKRKLKRLMTRKWSMDLTIHIERLNWVIRGWINYFSLGDMKKVVTQIDERLRTRIQMIIWKQ
;
A
#
# COMPACT_ATOMS: atom_id res chain seq x y z
N MET A 1 13.51 -19.32 4.70
CA MET A 1 13.76 -18.31 5.74
C MET A 1 13.23 -18.82 7.07
N THR A 2 14.05 -18.79 8.12
CA THR A 2 13.63 -19.17 9.47
C THR A 2 12.69 -18.11 10.05
N LYS A 3 11.50 -18.53 10.52
CA LYS A 3 10.47 -17.61 11.02
C LYS A 3 10.88 -16.95 12.35
N THR A 4 11.54 -17.71 13.22
CA THR A 4 12.01 -17.25 14.53
C THR A 4 13.44 -16.73 14.42
N LYS A 5 13.67 -15.52 14.92
CA LYS A 5 15.00 -14.88 14.95
C LYS A 5 15.05 -13.80 16.03
N ILE A 6 16.21 -13.63 16.64
CA ILE A 6 16.49 -12.52 17.57
C ILE A 6 16.95 -11.33 16.73
N VAL A 7 16.13 -10.29 16.64
CA VAL A 7 16.42 -9.08 15.84
C VAL A 7 15.95 -7.83 16.55
N LYS A 8 16.54 -6.69 16.20
CA LYS A 8 16.03 -5.38 16.64
C LYS A 8 14.60 -5.17 16.10
N PRO A 9 13.71 -4.47 16.82
CA PRO A 9 12.34 -4.23 16.36
C PRO A 9 12.25 -3.54 14.98
N SER A 10 13.28 -2.79 14.59
CA SER A 10 13.38 -2.15 13.27
C SER A 10 13.47 -3.13 12.09
N GLN A 11 13.95 -4.35 12.34
CA GLN A 11 14.10 -5.41 11.36
C GLN A 11 13.03 -6.52 11.54
N LEU A 12 12.12 -6.34 12.50
CA LEU A 12 11.03 -7.24 12.78
C LEU A 12 9.81 -6.89 11.93
N LYS A 13 9.19 -7.92 11.36
CA LYS A 13 7.87 -7.86 10.75
C LYS A 13 6.89 -8.56 11.68
N TYR A 14 5.87 -7.86 12.13
CA TYR A 14 4.82 -8.43 12.97
C TYR A 14 3.45 -8.03 12.44
N LEU A 15 2.60 -9.01 12.10
CA LEU A 15 1.27 -8.78 11.51
C LEU A 15 1.26 -7.81 10.31
N GLY A 16 2.35 -7.77 9.53
CA GLY A 16 2.48 -6.86 8.40
C GLY A 16 2.87 -5.42 8.77
N PHE A 17 3.08 -5.11 10.04
CA PHE A 17 3.72 -3.90 10.54
C PHE A 17 5.24 -4.10 10.69
N GLY A 18 5.98 -3.01 10.53
CA GLY A 18 7.34 -2.84 10.97
C GLY A 18 7.42 -1.72 12.01
N PHE A 19 8.49 -1.69 12.79
CA PHE A 19 8.66 -0.69 13.84
C PHE A 19 9.83 0.23 13.53
N TRP A 20 9.79 1.44 14.06
CA TRP A 20 10.92 2.37 14.02
C TRP A 20 10.94 3.20 15.30
N LYS A 21 12.13 3.66 15.68
CA LYS A 21 12.33 4.46 16.89
C LYS A 21 12.26 5.94 16.49
N SER A 22 11.21 6.63 16.92
CA SER A 22 11.14 8.10 16.86
C SER A 22 11.73 8.70 18.16
N PRO A 23 12.03 10.01 18.17
CA PRO A 23 12.45 10.69 19.39
C PRO A 23 11.44 10.60 20.55
N GLN A 24 10.14 10.45 20.22
CA GLN A 24 9.06 10.31 21.21
C GLN A 24 8.77 8.85 21.62
N GLY A 25 9.43 7.86 21.01
CA GLY A 25 9.22 6.44 21.31
C GLY A 25 9.13 5.55 20.08
N TRP A 26 8.75 4.29 20.30
CA TRP A 26 8.57 3.33 19.21
C TRP A 26 7.25 3.59 18.48
N LYS A 27 7.33 3.71 17.16
CA LYS A 27 6.17 3.87 16.28
C LYS A 27 6.06 2.69 15.33
N SER A 28 4.83 2.34 14.97
CA SER A 28 4.54 1.34 13.95
C SER A 28 4.46 2.00 12.58
N ARG A 29 4.76 1.24 11.54
CA ARG A 29 4.59 1.60 10.12
C ARG A 29 4.20 0.36 9.34
N PRO A 30 3.55 0.47 8.17
CA PRO A 30 3.36 -0.67 7.29
C PRO A 30 4.72 -1.26 6.88
N HIS A 31 4.88 -2.58 7.01
CA HIS A 31 6.10 -3.26 6.59
C HIS A 31 6.26 -3.17 5.06
N GLN A 32 7.50 -3.14 4.58
CA GLN A 32 7.82 -2.99 3.16
C GLN A 32 7.13 -4.07 2.29
N ASP A 33 7.11 -5.32 2.74
CA ASP A 33 6.39 -6.41 2.07
C ASP A 33 4.88 -6.15 1.92
N SER A 34 4.24 -5.61 2.96
CA SER A 34 2.81 -5.31 2.98
C SER A 34 2.50 -4.19 1.99
N VAL A 35 3.35 -3.15 1.97
CA VAL A 35 3.29 -2.06 1.01
C VAL A 35 3.50 -2.57 -0.41
N GLN A 36 4.47 -3.46 -0.62
CA GLN A 36 4.76 -3.99 -1.95
C GLN A 36 3.62 -4.89 -2.45
N SER A 37 3.03 -5.70 -1.56
CA SER A 37 1.85 -6.53 -1.86
C SER A 37 0.65 -5.65 -2.24
N PHE A 38 0.44 -4.55 -1.52
CA PHE A 38 -0.59 -3.56 -1.84
C PHE A 38 -0.34 -2.89 -3.20
N LYS A 39 0.88 -2.40 -3.47
CA LYS A 39 1.27 -1.86 -4.79
C LYS A 39 1.03 -2.85 -5.93
N ARG A 40 1.33 -4.14 -5.73
CA ARG A 40 1.05 -5.20 -6.71
C ARG A 40 -0.45 -5.39 -6.93
N LYS A 41 -1.27 -5.37 -5.88
CA LYS A 41 -2.73 -5.47 -5.97
C LYS A 41 -3.33 -4.29 -6.74
N LEU A 42 -2.93 -3.06 -6.42
CA LEU A 42 -3.33 -1.87 -7.17
C LEU A 42 -2.88 -1.94 -8.64
N LYS A 43 -1.64 -2.39 -8.90
CA LYS A 43 -1.12 -2.55 -10.26
C LYS A 43 -1.98 -3.51 -11.09
N ARG A 44 -2.41 -4.63 -10.50
CA ARG A 44 -3.28 -5.63 -11.12
C ARG A 44 -4.67 -5.07 -11.45
N LEU A 45 -5.26 -4.30 -10.53
CA LEU A 45 -6.58 -3.67 -10.76
C LEU A 45 -6.57 -2.62 -11.88
N MET A 46 -5.44 -1.95 -12.09
CA MET A 46 -5.25 -1.01 -13.20
C MET A 46 -4.61 -1.67 -14.43
N THR A 47 -4.85 -2.97 -14.67
CA THR A 47 -4.32 -3.64 -15.85
C THR A 47 -5.18 -3.34 -17.06
N ARG A 48 -4.53 -2.89 -18.14
CA ARG A 48 -5.14 -2.47 -19.42
C ARG A 48 -5.79 -3.58 -20.25
N LYS A 49 -5.80 -4.83 -19.76
CA LYS A 49 -6.32 -6.00 -20.49
C LYS A 49 -7.83 -6.18 -20.34
N TRP A 50 -8.47 -5.38 -19.49
CA TRP A 50 -9.88 -5.51 -19.16
C TRP A 50 -10.65 -4.43 -19.92
N SER A 51 -11.58 -4.82 -20.79
CA SER A 51 -12.55 -3.92 -21.46
C SER A 51 -13.65 -3.53 -20.46
N MET A 52 -13.25 -2.89 -19.36
CA MET A 52 -14.15 -2.53 -18.26
C MET A 52 -14.21 -1.02 -18.12
N ASP A 53 -15.38 -0.49 -17.77
CA ASP A 53 -15.58 0.93 -17.60
C ASP A 53 -14.70 1.52 -16.48
N LEU A 54 -14.25 2.77 -16.68
CA LEU A 54 -13.37 3.48 -15.75
C LEU A 54 -14.00 3.61 -14.36
N THR A 55 -15.32 3.79 -14.29
CA THR A 55 -16.06 3.92 -13.03
C THR A 55 -15.90 2.68 -12.16
N ILE A 56 -15.99 1.49 -12.77
CA ILE A 56 -15.83 0.21 -12.07
C ILE A 56 -14.38 0.04 -11.59
N HIS A 57 -13.39 0.50 -12.36
CA HIS A 57 -12.00 0.50 -11.92
C HIS A 57 -11.80 1.37 -10.68
N ILE A 58 -12.38 2.58 -10.65
CA ILE A 58 -12.31 3.50 -9.52
C ILE A 58 -12.98 2.90 -8.29
N GLU A 59 -14.16 2.30 -8.44
CA GLU A 59 -14.89 1.68 -7.34
C GLU A 59 -14.09 0.55 -6.67
N ARG A 60 -13.56 -0.38 -7.48
CA ARG A 60 -12.73 -1.48 -6.99
C ARG A 60 -11.45 -1.00 -6.32
N LEU A 61 -10.85 0.06 -6.86
CA LEU A 61 -9.68 0.69 -6.26
C LEU A 61 -10.02 1.26 -4.89
N ASN A 62 -11.15 1.96 -4.76
CA ASN A 62 -11.62 2.54 -3.51
C ASN A 62 -11.85 1.48 -2.43
N TRP A 63 -12.45 0.33 -2.75
CA TRP A 63 -12.64 -0.75 -1.78
C TRP A 63 -11.31 -1.27 -1.23
N VAL A 64 -10.33 -1.49 -2.12
CA VAL A 64 -9.01 -2.00 -1.72
C VAL A 64 -8.22 -0.96 -0.93
N ILE A 65 -8.28 0.31 -1.32
CA ILE A 65 -7.62 1.41 -0.59
C ILE A 65 -8.23 1.57 0.80
N ARG A 66 -9.57 1.64 0.91
CA ARG A 66 -10.26 1.79 2.19
C ARG A 66 -9.93 0.66 3.16
N GLY A 67 -9.99 -0.59 2.71
CA GLY A 67 -9.64 -1.73 3.55
C GLY A 67 -8.19 -1.69 4.04
N TRP A 68 -7.26 -1.26 3.17
CA TRP A 68 -5.85 -1.16 3.54
C TRP A 68 -5.58 -0.02 4.54
N ILE A 69 -6.18 1.16 4.31
CA ILE A 69 -6.07 2.31 5.22
C ILE A 69 -6.66 1.97 6.60
N ASN A 70 -7.83 1.32 6.64
CA ASN A 70 -8.46 0.94 7.91
C ASN A 70 -7.56 -0.01 8.71
N TYR A 71 -6.96 -1.00 8.06
CA TYR A 71 -6.06 -1.95 8.70
C TYR A 71 -4.77 -1.30 9.24
N PHE A 72 -4.17 -0.39 8.47
CA PHE A 72 -2.91 0.27 8.83
C PHE A 72 -3.09 1.63 9.52
N SER A 73 -4.30 1.98 9.93
CA SER A 73 -4.68 3.28 10.52
C SER A 73 -3.85 3.66 11.75
N LEU A 74 -3.40 2.67 12.53
CA LEU A 74 -2.55 2.85 13.71
C LEU A 74 -1.08 3.18 13.40
N GLY A 75 -0.64 3.02 12.14
CA GLY A 75 0.75 3.17 11.74
C GLY A 75 1.05 4.47 11.02
N ASP A 76 2.29 4.93 11.11
CA ASP A 76 2.77 6.03 10.29
C ASP A 76 2.90 5.57 8.83
N MET A 77 1.98 6.05 7.99
CA MET A 77 1.88 5.66 6.59
C MET A 77 1.74 6.84 5.63
N LYS A 78 1.77 8.09 6.11
CA LYS A 78 1.50 9.29 5.30
C LYS A 78 2.39 9.33 4.05
N LYS A 79 3.70 9.17 4.22
CA LYS A 79 4.67 9.16 3.12
C LYS A 79 4.42 8.03 2.12
N VAL A 80 4.02 6.85 2.60
CA VAL A 80 3.73 5.69 1.74
C VAL A 80 2.47 5.94 0.90
N VAL A 81 1.42 6.47 1.53
CA VAL A 81 0.15 6.78 0.86
C VAL A 81 0.36 7.85 -0.22
N THR A 82 1.10 8.92 0.07
CA THR A 82 1.39 9.99 -0.92
C THR A 82 2.11 9.43 -2.16
N GLN A 83 3.15 8.61 -1.98
CA GLN A 83 3.86 7.99 -3.11
C GLN A 83 2.98 7.05 -3.95
N ILE A 84 2.02 6.38 -3.30
CA ILE A 84 1.07 5.51 -4.00
C ILE A 84 0.06 6.35 -4.77
N ASP A 85 -0.47 7.41 -4.15
CA ASP A 85 -1.43 8.33 -4.76
C ASP A 85 -0.87 8.99 -6.03
N GLU A 86 0.35 9.50 -5.99
CA GLU A 86 1.05 10.05 -7.17
C GLU A 86 1.07 9.04 -8.33
N ARG A 87 1.47 7.79 -8.04
CA ARG A 87 1.52 6.71 -9.04
C ARG A 87 0.14 6.35 -9.56
N LEU A 88 -0.90 6.40 -8.71
CA LEU A 88 -2.29 6.12 -9.10
C LEU A 88 -2.81 7.18 -10.06
N ARG A 89 -2.62 8.47 -9.74
CA ARG A 89 -3.06 9.60 -10.59
C ARG A 89 -2.47 9.53 -11.98
N THR A 90 -1.16 9.33 -12.11
CA THR A 90 -0.51 9.20 -13.42
C THR A 90 -1.08 8.03 -14.22
N ARG A 91 -1.38 6.89 -13.57
CA ARG A 91 -1.94 5.73 -14.27
C ARG A 91 -3.38 5.94 -14.71
N ILE A 92 -4.20 6.60 -13.90
CA ILE A 92 -5.57 6.96 -14.27
C ILE A 92 -5.56 7.91 -15.47
N GLN A 93 -4.71 8.95 -15.45
CA GLN A 93 -4.56 9.86 -16.60
C GLN A 93 -4.15 9.13 -17.87
N MET A 94 -3.18 8.21 -17.81
CA MET A 94 -2.79 7.39 -18.97
C MET A 94 -3.91 6.49 -19.50
N ILE A 95 -4.84 6.06 -18.65
CA ILE A 95 -6.02 5.29 -19.09
C ILE A 95 -6.98 6.22 -19.83
N ILE A 96 -7.31 7.37 -19.22
CA ILE A 96 -8.21 8.38 -19.80
C ILE A 96 -7.69 8.88 -21.15
N TRP A 97 -6.39 9.18 -21.27
CA TRP A 97 -5.77 9.69 -22.50
C TRP A 97 -5.80 8.72 -23.68
N LYS A 98 -5.93 7.41 -23.43
CA LYS A 98 -5.93 6.39 -24.48
C LYS A 98 -7.32 5.87 -24.81
N GLN A 99 -8.30 6.26 -24.00
CA GLN A 99 -9.71 6.01 -24.25
C GLN A 99 -10.17 7.01 -25.30
#